data_AF-A0AA96EAQ8-F1
#
_entry.id   AF-A0AA96EAQ8-F1
#
_cell.length_a   1.000
_cell.length_b   1.000
_cell.length_c   1.000
_cell.angle_alpha   90.00
_cell.angle_beta   90.00
_cell.angle_gamma   90.00
#
_symmetry.space_group_name_H-M   'P 1'
#
loop_
_entity.id
_entity.type
_entity.pdbx_description
1 polymer ?
#
loop_
_entity_poly.entity_id
_entity_poly.type
_entity_poly.pdbx_seq_one_letter_code
_entity_poly.pdbx_strand_id
1 'polypeptide(L)' 'MDHVLDSLLTPSEYQEIAKRLQIFKLLDEGVAHRKIAETLGVGIATVSRGARAFSSNTHVFKDTP' A
#
# COMPACT_ATOMS: atom_id res chain seq x y z
N MET A 1 12.74 7.21 14.37
CA MET A 1 12.82 6.60 13.03
C MET A 1 12.31 7.57 11.97
N ASP A 2 11.31 8.37 12.32
CA ASP A 2 10.63 9.34 11.44
C ASP A 2 11.56 10.43 10.87
N HIS A 3 12.51 10.96 11.64
CA HIS A 3 13.41 12.04 11.18
C HIS A 3 14.26 11.70 9.95
N VAL A 4 14.57 10.41 9.73
CA VAL A 4 15.34 9.99 8.55
C VAL A 4 14.44 9.99 7.31
N LEU A 5 13.23 9.42 7.42
CA LEU A 5 12.29 9.39 6.32
C LEU A 5 11.77 10.80 5.97
N ASP A 6 11.53 11.65 6.97
CA ASP A 6 11.14 13.04 6.76
C ASP A 6 12.23 13.87 6.06
N SER A 7 13.50 13.50 6.25
CA SER A 7 14.63 14.16 5.56
C SER A 7 14.86 13.63 4.14
N LEU A 8 14.37 12.42 3.84
CA LEU A 8 14.57 11.74 2.55
C LEU A 8 13.38 11.89 1.62
N LEU A 9 12.17 12.04 2.18
CA LEU A 9 10.92 12.06 1.45
C LEU A 9 10.25 13.41 1.60
N THR A 10 9.69 13.89 0.51
CA THR A 10 8.71 14.98 0.59
C THR A 10 7.45 14.50 1.32
N PRO A 11 6.69 15.41 1.95
CA PRO A 11 5.42 15.05 2.59
C PRO A 11 4.48 14.29 1.65
N SER A 12 4.48 14.62 0.36
CA SER A 12 3.69 13.91 -0.66
C SER A 12 4.15 12.47 -0.89
N GLU A 13 5.47 12.23 -0.97
CA GLU A 13 6.02 10.88 -1.18
C GLU A 13 5.74 9.99 0.01
N TYR A 14 5.87 10.54 1.22
CA TYR A 14 5.51 9.84 2.45
C TYR A 14 4.06 9.37 2.43
N GLN A 15 3.13 10.27 2.10
CA GLN A 15 1.70 9.94 2.02
C GLN A 15 1.41 8.88 0.95
N GLU A 16 2.06 8.96 -0.22
CA GLU A 16 1.88 7.97 -1.27
C GLU A 16 2.43 6.58 -0.88
N ILE A 17 3.58 6.53 -0.21
CA ILE A 17 4.13 5.28 0.33
C ILE A 17 3.18 4.70 1.39
N ALA A 18 2.71 5.52 2.32
CA ALA A 18 1.76 5.10 3.35
C ALA A 18 0.48 4.49 2.77
N LYS A 19 -0.12 5.14 1.76
CA LYS A 19 -1.29 4.59 1.04
C LYS A 19 -0.98 3.25 0.37
N ARG A 20 0.21 3.11 -0.23
CA ARG A 20 0.60 1.88 -0.92
C ARG A 20 0.76 0.71 0.06
N LEU A 21 1.32 0.97 1.25
CA LEU A 21 1.40 -0.01 2.34
C LEU A 21 0.00 -0.42 2.84
N GLN A 22 -0.93 0.54 2.98
CA GLN A 22 -2.32 0.24 3.35
C GLN A 22 -3.03 -0.63 2.31
N ILE A 23 -2.81 -0.37 1.02
CA ILE A 23 -3.34 -1.23 -0.06
C ILE A 23 -2.82 -2.66 0.09
N PHE A 24 -1.51 -2.84 0.31
CA PHE A 24 -0.92 -4.18 0.47
C PHE A 24 -1.46 -4.92 1.70
N LYS A 25 -1.58 -4.23 2.83
CA LYS A 25 -2.18 -4.81 4.04
C LYS A 25 -3.61 -5.31 3.79
N LEU A 26 -4.46 -4.49 3.18
CA LEU A 26 -5.85 -4.87 2.91
C LEU A 26 -5.97 -5.98 1.85
N LEU A 27 -5.05 -6.02 0.88
CA LEU A 27 -4.98 -7.12 -0.09
C LEU A 27 -4.59 -8.44 0.58
N ASP A 28 -3.64 -8.40 1.52
CA ASP A 28 -3.22 -9.55 2.32
C ASP A 28 -4.36 -10.06 3.22
N GLU A 29 -5.15 -9.15 3.78
CA GLU A 29 -6.39 -9.44 4.51
C GLU A 29 -7.54 -9.96 3.61
N GLY A 30 -7.34 -10.06 2.29
CA GLY A 30 -8.33 -10.58 1.34
C GLY A 30 -9.48 -9.61 1.02
N VAL A 31 -9.33 -8.32 1.32
CA VAL A 31 -10.36 -7.31 1.07
C VAL A 31 -10.54 -7.08 -0.43
N ALA A 32 -11.81 -7.04 -0.88
CA ALA A 32 -12.13 -6.81 -2.29
C ALA A 32 -11.62 -5.43 -2.78
N HIS A 33 -11.07 -5.38 -4.00
CA HIS A 33 -10.42 -4.16 -4.53
C HIS A 33 -11.32 -2.91 -4.51
N ARG A 34 -12.61 -3.07 -4.79
CA ARG A 34 -13.58 -1.98 -4.75
C ARG A 34 -13.72 -1.41 -3.34
N LYS A 35 -13.76 -2.27 -2.33
CA LYS A 35 -13.85 -1.85 -0.93
C LYS A 35 -12.58 -1.11 -0.49
N ILE A 36 -11.40 -1.59 -0.91
CA ILE A 36 -10.12 -0.90 -0.66
C ILE A 36 -10.15 0.51 -1.28
N ALA A 37 -10.60 0.64 -2.52
CA ALA A 37 -10.68 1.91 -3.23
C ALA A 37 -11.58 2.92 -2.49
N GLU A 38 -12.76 2.46 -2.04
CA GLU A 38 -13.69 3.26 -1.24
C GLU A 38 -13.12 3.64 0.14
N THR A 39 -12.51 2.68 0.84
CA THR A 39 -11.94 2.91 2.19
C THR A 39 -10.77 3.88 2.19
N LEU A 40 -9.90 3.81 1.17
CA LEU A 40 -8.70 4.65 1.09
C LEU A 40 -8.91 5.93 0.26
N GLY A 41 -10.10 6.13 -0.32
CA GLY A 41 -10.39 7.30 -1.16
C GLY A 41 -9.54 7.35 -2.43
N VAL A 42 -9.20 6.20 -3.01
CA VAL A 42 -8.37 6.09 -4.22
C VAL A 42 -9.16 5.50 -5.39
N GLY A 43 -8.71 5.75 -6.62
CA GLY A 43 -9.30 5.12 -7.80
C GLY A 43 -9.06 3.61 -7.85
N ILE A 44 -10.01 2.86 -8.42
CA ILE A 44 -9.90 1.38 -8.58
C ILE A 44 -8.64 0.96 -9.35
N ALA A 45 -8.17 1.78 -10.28
CA ALA A 45 -6.94 1.55 -11.04
C ALA A 45 -5.69 1.55 -10.14
N THR A 46 -5.67 2.36 -9.08
CA THR A 46 -4.58 2.39 -8.10
C THR A 46 -4.51 1.08 -7.33
N VAL A 47 -5.67 0.57 -6.88
CA VAL A 47 -5.74 -0.73 -6.20
C VAL A 47 -5.36 -1.88 -7.14
N SER A 48 -5.81 -1.86 -8.40
CA SER A 48 -5.42 -2.87 -9.40
C SER A 48 -3.92 -2.92 -9.68
N ARG A 49 -3.25 -1.75 -9.73
CA ARG A 49 -1.78 -1.70 -9.83
C ARG A 49 -1.11 -2.20 -8.55
N GLY A 50 -1.66 -1.85 -7.39
CA GLY A 50 -1.23 -2.38 -6.10
C GLY A 50 -1.28 -3.91 -6.04
N ALA A 51 -2.40 -4.51 -6.42
CA ALA A 51 -2.58 -5.96 -6.44
C ALA A 51 -1.55 -6.67 -7.32
N ARG A 52 -1.28 -6.12 -8.52
CA ARG A 52 -0.23 -6.66 -9.42
C ARG A 52 1.16 -6.61 -8.78
N ALA A 53 1.52 -5.47 -8.17
CA ALA A 53 2.80 -5.30 -7.49
C ALA A 53 2.93 -6.22 -6.26
N PHE A 54 1.84 -6.41 -5.51
CA PHE A 54 1.76 -7.30 -4.36
C PHE A 54 2.00 -8.76 -4.76
N SER A 55 1.30 -9.25 -5.79
CA SER A 55 1.51 -10.62 -6.31
C SER A 55 2.94 -10.87 -6.80
N SER A 56 3.57 -9.87 -7.45
CA SER A 56 4.95 -10.01 -7.94
C SER A 56 6.01 -10.06 -6.85
N ASN A 57 5.70 -9.59 -5.63
CA ASN A 57 6.68 -9.41 -4.55
C ASN A 57 6.30 -10.19 -3.28
N THR A 58 5.61 -11.33 -3.46
CA THR A 58 4.97 -12.18 -2.44
C THR A 58 5.86 -12.55 -1.24
N HIS A 59 7.19 -12.43 -1.33
CA HIS A 59 8.11 -12.81 -0.26
C HIS A 59 8.31 -11.74 0.82
N VAL A 60 7.99 -10.46 0.55
CA VAL A 60 8.27 -9.38 1.52
C VAL A 60 7.17 -9.26 2.61
N PHE A 61 5.94 -9.70 2.32
CA PHE A 61 4.79 -9.52 3.22
C PHE A 61 4.32 -10.83 3.88
N LYS A 62 4.91 -11.98 3.52
CA LYS A 62 4.52 -13.29 4.07
C LYS A 62 5.20 -13.67 5.40
N ASP A 63 6.14 -12.87 5.89
CA ASP A 63 6.91 -13.16 7.10
C ASP A 63 6.42 -12.35 8.32
N THR A 64 5.11 -12.39 8.60
CA THR A 64 4.60 -11.94 9.91
C THR A 64 4.17 -13.18 10.70
N PRO A 65 4.66 -13.37 11.94
CA PRO A 65 4.33 -14.54 12.78
C PRO A 65 2.84 -14.63 13.12
#